data_AF-A0A6S7GXS5-F1
#
_entry.id   AF-A0A6S7GXS5-F1
#
_cell.length_a   1.000
_cell.length_b   1.000
_cell.length_c   1.000
_cell.angle_alpha   90.00
_cell.angle_beta   90.00
_cell.angle_gamma   90.00
#
_symmetry.space_group_name_H-M   'P 1'
#
loop_
_entity.id
_entity.type
_entity.pdbx_description
1 polymer ?
#
loop_
_entity_poly.entity_id
_entity_poly.type
_entity_poly.pdbx_seq_one_letter_code
_entity_poly.pdbx_strand_id
1 'polypeptide(L)'
;MSVNAEAYGDGEMFYQIKQGIRSQREAFKSLRVKTSLDCVLFCFREETCNSFNYAAPTSVSDGEENCELHIETKNDDGNSLEFLKDDRYTFYHIPGISDEQAVTPSLNKSCLDHFNHGSKTSGEYTILDWQQKPRTVYCDMESEPGSVWTLIMSFTIANNALAPHKAMYENAPANEYTPNWSNYRMSLNQLTDLRNKTSHWRATCSFQEYGDDIHTDYVRAVFTDFDLMGEFWGACKKASYISVMGRNCSECTSLWSQGKGYSPHTDVACDLQTKATQQQIIGLDRMCDM
;
A
#
# COMPACT_ATOMS: atom_id res chain seq x y z
N MET A 1 -12.38 42.12 6.63
CA MET A 1 -13.06 41.78 5.35
C MET A 1 -13.68 40.43 5.55
N SER A 2 -15.00 40.35 5.65
CA SER A 2 -15.76 39.09 5.67
C SER A 2 -15.63 38.47 4.27
N VAL A 3 -14.94 37.34 4.20
CA VAL A 3 -14.73 36.62 2.95
C VAL A 3 -15.75 35.49 2.92
N ASN A 4 -16.75 35.60 2.04
CA ASN A 4 -17.71 34.53 1.80
C ASN A 4 -16.96 33.28 1.27
N ALA A 5 -17.19 32.13 1.90
CA ALA A 5 -16.71 30.85 1.45
C ALA A 5 -17.57 30.37 0.28
N GLU A 6 -16.99 30.27 -0.91
CA GLU A 6 -17.61 29.63 -2.07
C GLU A 6 -17.22 28.15 -2.06
N ALA A 7 -18.21 27.27 -1.93
CA ALA A 7 -18.01 25.83 -2.05
C ALA A 7 -17.75 25.49 -3.53
N TYR A 8 -16.58 24.93 -3.84
CA TYR A 8 -16.26 24.39 -5.15
C TYR A 8 -16.37 22.86 -5.12
N GLY A 9 -17.17 22.30 -6.04
CA GLY A 9 -17.07 20.90 -6.49
C GLY A 9 -18.00 19.89 -5.82
N ASP A 10 -18.93 19.35 -6.61
CA ASP A 10 -19.65 18.11 -6.28
C ASP A 10 -18.65 16.93 -6.25
N GLY A 11 -18.59 16.21 -5.12
CA GLY A 11 -17.89 14.92 -5.00
C GLY A 11 -16.50 14.91 -4.36
N GLU A 12 -16.05 15.99 -3.72
CA GLU A 12 -14.76 16.02 -3.02
C GLU A 12 -14.85 15.64 -1.52
N MET A 13 -13.81 14.94 -1.05
CA MET A 13 -13.68 14.31 0.27
C MET A 13 -13.61 15.28 1.46
N PHE A 14 -13.41 16.56 1.17
CA PHE A 14 -13.23 17.67 2.12
C PHE A 14 -13.73 18.91 1.39
N TYR A 15 -14.26 19.88 2.14
CA TYR A 15 -14.36 21.21 1.58
C TYR A 15 -12.96 21.84 1.70
N GLN A 16 -12.26 21.97 0.59
CA GLN A 16 -11.24 23.01 0.50
C GLN A 16 -11.97 24.34 0.62
N ILE A 17 -11.95 24.95 1.80
CA ILE A 17 -12.62 26.25 1.98
C ILE A 17 -11.88 27.31 1.14
N LYS A 18 -10.55 27.22 1.03
CA LYS A 18 -9.72 28.01 0.10
C LYS A 18 -8.26 27.55 0.09
N GLN A 19 -7.59 27.65 -1.07
CA GLN A 19 -6.12 27.66 -1.13
C GLN A 19 -5.58 29.02 -0.68
N GLY A 20 -4.40 29.03 -0.07
CA GLY A 20 -3.71 30.25 0.33
C GLY A 20 -4.29 30.92 1.57
N ILE A 21 -4.93 30.11 2.42
CA ILE A 21 -5.40 30.53 3.73
C ILE A 21 -4.94 29.57 4.82
N ARG A 22 -4.74 30.13 6.01
CA ARG A 22 -4.39 29.40 7.23
C ARG A 22 -5.32 29.85 8.35
N SER A 23 -5.94 28.91 9.05
CA SER A 23 -6.67 29.19 10.29
C SER A 23 -5.69 29.74 11.33
N GLN A 24 -6.06 30.84 12.01
CA GLN A 24 -5.27 31.36 13.13
C GLN A 24 -5.47 30.61 14.45
N ARG A 25 -6.40 29.65 14.48
CA ARG A 25 -6.68 28.90 15.70
C ARG A 25 -5.43 28.18 16.18
N GLU A 26 -5.28 28.09 17.49
CA GLU A 26 -4.21 27.31 18.08
C GLU A 26 -4.41 25.84 17.71
N ALA A 27 -3.39 25.24 17.09
CA ALA A 27 -3.39 23.83 16.80
C ALA A 27 -3.20 23.07 18.12
N PHE A 28 -4.12 22.17 18.45
CA PHE A 28 -3.95 21.32 19.64
C PHE A 28 -2.83 20.29 19.44
N LYS A 29 -2.50 20.03 18.18
CA LYS A 29 -1.41 19.14 17.76
C LYS A 29 -0.87 19.57 16.41
N SER A 30 0.45 19.66 16.32
CA SER A 30 1.16 19.91 15.07
C SER A 30 2.13 18.76 14.81
N LEU A 31 2.38 18.48 13.54
CA LEU A 31 3.22 17.37 13.13
C LEU A 31 3.79 17.57 11.72
N ARG A 32 4.91 16.89 11.45
CA ARG A 32 5.48 16.76 10.11
C ARG A 32 4.85 15.56 9.41
N VAL A 33 4.34 15.77 8.20
CA VAL A 33 3.73 14.76 7.35
C VAL A 33 4.21 14.89 5.89
N LYS A 34 4.11 13.81 5.11
CA LYS A 34 4.54 13.83 3.70
C LYS A 34 3.47 14.40 2.77
N THR A 35 2.21 14.15 3.09
CA THR A 35 1.06 14.52 2.24
C THR A 35 -0.07 15.16 3.06
N SER A 36 -0.99 15.86 2.40
CA SER A 36 -2.21 16.37 3.05
C SER A 36 -3.06 15.22 3.59
N LEU A 37 -3.03 14.07 2.92
CA LEU A 37 -3.75 12.87 3.33
C LEU A 37 -3.24 12.29 4.65
N ASP A 38 -1.93 12.35 4.90
CA ASP A 38 -1.39 11.97 6.20
C ASP A 38 -1.96 12.88 7.29
N CYS A 39 -2.04 14.20 7.04
CA CYS A 39 -2.62 15.15 7.99
C CYS A 39 -4.10 14.85 8.30
N VAL A 40 -4.89 14.56 7.26
CA VAL A 40 -6.27 14.06 7.37
C VAL A 40 -6.35 12.84 8.29
N LEU A 41 -5.46 11.87 8.09
CA LEU A 41 -5.47 10.62 8.86
C LEU A 41 -5.11 10.85 10.33
N PHE A 42 -4.16 11.74 10.61
CA PHE A 42 -3.86 12.14 11.97
C PHE A 42 -5.05 12.85 12.61
N CYS A 43 -5.75 13.71 11.87
CA CYS A 43 -7.00 14.31 12.34
C CYS A 43 -8.05 13.23 12.64
N PHE A 44 -8.29 12.26 11.76
CA PHE A 44 -9.27 11.18 12.00
C PHE A 44 -8.96 10.29 13.21
N ARG A 45 -7.70 10.18 13.63
CA ARG A 45 -7.32 9.43 14.85
C ARG A 45 -7.61 10.20 16.14
N GLU A 46 -7.75 11.51 16.05
CA GLU A 46 -8.06 12.37 17.18
C GLU A 46 -9.56 12.64 17.18
N GLU A 47 -10.31 12.05 18.12
CA GLU A 47 -11.78 12.10 18.15
C GLU A 47 -12.35 13.53 18.15
N THR A 48 -11.56 14.51 18.58
CA THR A 48 -11.93 15.93 18.67
C THR A 48 -11.51 16.74 17.45
N CYS A 49 -10.69 16.19 16.56
CA CYS A 49 -10.20 16.93 15.40
C CYS A 49 -11.26 17.02 14.31
N ASN A 50 -11.46 18.21 13.76
CA ASN A 50 -12.44 18.45 12.70
C ASN A 50 -11.99 19.47 11.66
N SER A 51 -10.75 19.96 11.78
CA SER A 51 -10.13 20.79 10.76
C SER A 51 -8.63 20.79 10.92
N PHE A 52 -7.91 21.11 9.86
CA PHE A 52 -6.46 21.23 9.90
C PHE A 52 -5.94 22.24 8.87
N ASN A 53 -4.78 22.84 9.15
CA ASN A 53 -3.98 23.52 8.13
C ASN A 53 -2.94 22.52 7.60
N TYR A 54 -2.68 22.55 6.29
CA TYR A 54 -1.60 21.77 5.69
C TYR A 54 -0.78 22.62 4.72
N ALA A 55 0.54 22.47 4.78
CA ALA A 55 1.48 23.01 3.80
C ALA A 55 2.26 21.85 3.14
N ALA A 56 2.52 21.98 1.84
CA ALA A 56 3.38 21.01 1.15
C ALA A 56 4.79 21.02 1.79
N PRO A 57 5.47 19.85 1.94
CA PRO A 57 6.81 19.80 2.53
C PRO A 57 7.83 20.74 1.88
N THR A 58 7.65 21.07 0.61
CA THR A 58 8.48 22.01 -0.17
C THR A 58 8.22 23.49 0.15
N SER A 59 7.09 23.79 0.81
CA SER A 59 6.65 25.15 1.14
C SER A 59 7.02 25.58 2.56
N VAL A 60 7.61 24.66 3.34
CA VAL A 60 8.04 24.87 4.72
C VAL A 60 9.53 24.53 4.86
N SER A 61 10.18 25.05 5.89
CA SER A 61 11.59 24.80 6.14
C SER A 61 11.82 23.34 6.55
N ASP A 62 13.07 22.89 6.47
CA ASP A 62 13.45 21.58 6.98
C ASP A 62 13.27 21.53 8.50
N GLY A 63 12.68 20.45 9.00
CA GLY A 63 12.29 20.29 10.40
C GLY A 63 11.02 21.05 10.86
N GLU A 64 10.41 21.89 10.02
CA GLU A 64 9.18 22.63 10.36
C GLU A 64 7.93 21.74 10.24
N GLU A 65 6.98 21.82 11.17
CA GLU A 65 5.72 21.09 11.07
C GLU A 65 4.85 21.65 9.94
N ASN A 66 4.15 20.78 9.21
CA ASN A 66 3.40 21.16 8.01
C ASN A 66 1.95 20.67 8.05
N CYS A 67 1.51 20.20 9.22
CA CYS A 67 0.16 19.75 9.50
C CYS A 67 -0.23 20.22 10.90
N GLU A 68 -1.31 20.99 10.99
CA GLU A 68 -1.77 21.64 12.22
C GLU A 68 -3.22 21.26 12.46
N LEU A 69 -3.48 20.44 13.48
CA LEU A 69 -4.79 19.89 13.79
C LEU A 69 -5.56 20.83 14.73
N HIS A 70 -6.85 21.01 14.45
CA HIS A 70 -7.74 21.89 15.22
C HIS A 70 -9.02 21.17 15.65
N ILE A 71 -9.55 21.63 16.78
CA ILE A 71 -10.86 21.22 17.33
C ILE A 71 -11.85 22.35 17.06
N GLU A 72 -13.12 22.04 16.76
CA GLU A 72 -14.20 23.02 16.95
C GLU A 72 -14.61 22.97 18.40
N THR A 73 -14.02 23.84 19.19
CA THR A 73 -14.84 24.49 20.20
C THR A 73 -15.86 25.31 19.42
N LYS A 74 -17.16 25.05 19.61
CA LYS A 74 -18.17 26.04 19.25
C LYS A 74 -17.66 27.37 19.80
N ASN A 75 -17.49 28.38 18.96
CA ASN A 75 -17.35 29.72 19.50
C ASN A 75 -18.68 30.00 20.21
N ASP A 76 -18.65 30.16 21.54
CA ASP A 76 -19.82 30.55 22.33
C ASP A 76 -20.43 31.90 21.89
N ASP A 77 -19.75 32.61 20.96
CA ASP A 77 -20.06 33.96 20.55
C ASP A 77 -20.53 34.10 19.09
N GLY A 78 -20.66 33.00 18.32
CA GLY A 78 -21.15 33.07 16.94
C GLY A 78 -20.25 33.87 15.96
N ASN A 79 -18.99 34.15 16.31
CA ASN A 79 -18.05 34.83 15.43
C ASN A 79 -17.40 33.87 14.42
N SER A 80 -17.31 34.35 13.18
CA SER A 80 -16.72 33.69 12.02
C SER A 80 -15.27 33.24 12.25
N LEU A 81 -14.91 32.07 11.71
CA LEU A 81 -13.54 31.57 11.64
C LEU A 81 -12.57 32.65 11.12
N GLU A 82 -11.56 33.01 11.92
CA GLU A 82 -10.52 33.95 11.49
C GLU A 82 -9.44 33.24 10.67
N PHE A 83 -9.35 33.61 9.39
CA PHE A 83 -8.37 33.10 8.44
C PHE A 83 -7.35 34.17 8.07
N LEU A 84 -6.08 33.80 8.02
CA LEU A 84 -5.02 34.59 7.38
C LEU A 84 -4.83 34.17 5.95
N LYS A 85 -4.41 35.12 5.11
CA LYS A 85 -3.82 34.80 3.82
C LYS A 85 -2.40 34.29 4.05
N ASP A 86 -2.15 33.03 3.70
CA ASP A 86 -0.82 32.41 3.69
C ASP A 86 -0.79 31.40 2.53
N ASP A 87 -0.13 31.78 1.44
CA ASP A 87 -0.12 31.02 0.18
C ASP A 87 0.57 29.65 0.33
N ARG A 88 1.28 29.40 1.44
CA ARG A 88 1.90 28.11 1.74
C ARG A 88 0.91 27.07 2.25
N TYR A 89 -0.19 27.51 2.85
CA TYR A 89 -1.14 26.65 3.54
C TYR A 89 -2.48 26.56 2.83
N THR A 90 -3.11 25.41 3.03
CA THR A 90 -4.50 25.15 2.68
C THR A 90 -5.22 24.72 3.96
N PHE A 91 -6.37 25.36 4.23
CA PHE A 91 -7.24 24.99 5.33
C PHE A 91 -8.26 23.94 4.85
N TYR A 92 -8.42 22.89 5.66
CA TYR A 92 -9.36 21.80 5.43
C TYR A 92 -10.32 21.72 6.61
N HIS A 93 -11.62 21.61 6.31
CA HIS A 93 -12.65 21.32 7.29
C HIS A 93 -13.22 19.92 7.04
N ILE A 94 -13.41 19.16 8.12
CA ILE A 94 -13.96 17.81 8.11
C ILE A 94 -15.40 17.91 8.67
N PRO A 95 -16.43 17.90 7.81
CA PRO A 95 -17.82 17.96 8.27
C PRO A 95 -18.16 16.73 9.12
N GLY A 96 -19.01 16.95 10.12
CA GLY A 96 -19.19 16.11 11.31
C GLY A 96 -19.43 14.62 11.09
N ILE A 97 -18.84 13.86 12.02
CA ILE A 97 -19.02 12.44 12.37
C ILE A 97 -20.47 12.12 12.83
N SER A 98 -21.48 12.93 12.48
CA SER A 98 -22.86 12.78 12.96
C SER A 98 -23.98 12.93 11.95
N ASP A 99 -23.72 13.06 10.64
CA ASP A 99 -24.81 13.10 9.66
C ASP A 99 -24.68 11.99 8.62
N GLU A 100 -25.76 11.23 8.49
CA GLU A 100 -25.96 9.96 7.76
C GLU A 100 -25.83 10.08 6.23
N GLN A 101 -25.19 11.13 5.73
CA GLN A 101 -24.98 11.44 4.30
C GLN A 101 -23.56 11.93 4.01
N ALA A 102 -22.58 11.56 4.83
CA ALA A 102 -21.17 11.76 4.51
C ALA A 102 -20.79 10.95 3.26
N VAL A 103 -20.62 11.65 2.14
CA VAL A 103 -19.95 11.12 0.94
C VAL A 103 -18.58 10.61 1.38
N THR A 104 -18.38 9.30 1.28
CA THR A 104 -17.16 8.63 1.74
C THR A 104 -15.96 9.14 0.93
N PRO A 105 -14.88 9.57 1.58
CA PRO A 105 -13.66 10.03 0.92
C PRO A 105 -13.14 9.05 -0.16
N SER A 106 -12.79 9.51 -1.36
CA SER A 106 -11.88 8.83 -2.30
C SER A 106 -10.44 8.76 -1.77
N LEU A 107 -10.27 8.25 -0.55
CA LEU A 107 -8.95 7.99 0.03
C LEU A 107 -8.22 6.99 -0.88
N ASN A 108 -6.89 7.14 -1.01
CA ASN A 108 -6.08 6.19 -1.78
C ASN A 108 -6.28 4.77 -1.23
N LYS A 109 -6.94 3.92 -2.01
CA LYS A 109 -7.32 2.54 -1.61
C LYS A 109 -6.22 1.54 -1.97
N SER A 110 -5.19 2.00 -2.69
CA SER A 110 -4.10 1.19 -3.21
C SER A 110 -2.83 2.00 -3.44
N CYS A 111 -1.70 1.31 -3.59
CA CYS A 111 -0.45 1.92 -4.07
C CYS A 111 -0.60 2.56 -5.46
N LEU A 112 -1.45 1.98 -6.32
CA LEU A 112 -1.75 2.53 -7.64
C LEU A 112 -2.46 3.89 -7.54
N ASP A 113 -3.36 4.08 -6.58
CA ASP A 113 -4.01 5.37 -6.35
C ASP A 113 -2.99 6.43 -5.91
N HIS A 114 -2.06 6.08 -5.01
CA HIS A 114 -0.94 6.96 -4.66
C HIS A 114 -0.09 7.32 -5.88
N PHE A 115 0.19 6.35 -6.74
CA PHE A 115 0.97 6.58 -7.96
C PHE A 115 0.25 7.52 -8.94
N ASN A 116 -1.05 7.32 -9.15
CA ASN A 116 -1.88 8.14 -10.02
C ASN A 116 -2.03 9.58 -9.49
N HIS A 117 -1.95 9.77 -8.17
CA HIS A 117 -1.93 11.08 -7.52
C HIS A 117 -0.52 11.70 -7.38
N GLY A 118 0.47 11.18 -8.09
CA GLY A 118 1.78 11.82 -8.24
C GLY A 118 2.89 11.27 -7.35
N SER A 119 2.62 10.29 -6.49
CA SER A 119 3.71 9.56 -5.82
C SER A 119 4.50 8.74 -6.84
N LYS A 120 5.84 8.79 -6.77
CA LYS A 120 6.72 8.09 -7.73
C LYS A 120 7.86 7.30 -7.09
N THR A 121 8.00 7.38 -5.78
CA THR A 121 9.10 6.75 -5.04
C THR A 121 8.59 5.54 -4.27
N SER A 122 9.38 4.47 -4.23
CA SER A 122 9.06 3.31 -3.39
C SER A 122 9.18 3.64 -1.90
N GLY A 123 8.34 3.01 -1.07
CA GLY A 123 8.34 3.26 0.37
C GLY A 123 7.06 2.83 1.07
N GLU A 124 6.93 3.23 2.34
CA GLU A 124 5.72 3.00 3.12
C GLU A 124 4.65 4.07 2.82
N TYR A 125 3.43 3.61 2.57
CA TYR A 125 2.24 4.43 2.29
C TYR A 125 1.06 3.95 3.13
N THR A 126 0.14 4.86 3.45
CA THR A 126 -1.13 4.49 4.08
C THR A 126 -2.21 4.30 3.01
N ILE A 127 -2.88 3.15 3.02
CA ILE A 127 -4.04 2.87 2.15
C ILE A 127 -5.28 2.54 2.99
N LEU A 128 -6.47 2.69 2.42
CA LEU A 128 -7.69 2.18 3.05
C LEU A 128 -7.96 0.72 2.72
N ASP A 129 -8.39 -0.03 3.73
CA ASP A 129 -8.95 -1.35 3.55
C ASP A 129 -10.45 -1.30 3.15
N TRP A 130 -11.05 -2.49 3.02
CA TRP A 130 -12.46 -2.65 2.68
C TRP A 130 -13.43 -2.08 3.73
N GLN A 131 -12.99 -1.88 4.98
CA GLN A 131 -13.76 -1.26 6.07
C GLN A 131 -13.54 0.25 6.15
N GLN A 132 -12.86 0.86 5.17
CA GLN A 132 -12.42 2.26 5.23
C GLN A 132 -11.45 2.54 6.38
N LYS A 133 -10.73 1.54 6.87
CA LYS A 133 -9.71 1.70 7.92
C LYS A 133 -8.33 1.90 7.30
N PRO A 134 -7.54 2.87 7.80
CA PRO A 134 -6.19 3.09 7.31
C PRO A 134 -5.25 1.96 7.74
N ARG A 135 -4.39 1.51 6.83
CA ARG A 135 -3.31 0.56 7.07
C ARG A 135 -2.05 0.96 6.34
N THR A 136 -0.90 0.70 6.94
CA THR A 136 0.40 0.91 6.29
C THR A 136 0.75 -0.28 5.39
N VAL A 137 1.19 0.01 4.17
CA VAL A 137 1.73 -0.95 3.21
C VAL A 137 3.05 -0.44 2.64
N TYR A 138 3.89 -1.35 2.15
CA TYR A 138 5.02 -0.96 1.31
C TYR A 138 4.58 -0.96 -0.15
N CYS A 139 4.77 0.17 -0.82
CA CYS A 139 4.56 0.33 -2.25
C CYS A 139 5.89 0.34 -2.97
N ASP A 140 5.99 -0.47 -4.03
CA ASP A 140 7.08 -0.39 -4.97
C ASP A 140 6.59 0.21 -6.29
N MET A 141 7.12 1.39 -6.60
CA MET A 141 6.74 2.22 -7.75
C MET A 141 7.85 2.30 -8.81
N GLU A 142 9.03 1.74 -8.51
CA GLU A 142 10.27 2.03 -9.24
C GLU A 142 10.91 0.80 -9.85
N SER A 143 10.83 -0.38 -9.21
CA SER A 143 11.59 -1.55 -9.64
C SER A 143 11.16 -2.10 -11.01
N GLU A 144 9.96 -1.77 -11.47
CA GLU A 144 9.44 -2.26 -12.73
C GLU A 144 8.60 -1.18 -13.45
N PRO A 145 9.13 -0.61 -14.54
CA PRO A 145 8.42 0.42 -15.30
C PRO A 145 7.05 -0.04 -15.78
N GLY A 146 6.02 0.77 -15.53
CA GLY A 146 4.63 0.48 -15.92
C GLY A 146 3.85 -0.35 -14.91
N SER A 147 4.47 -0.77 -13.81
CA SER A 147 3.83 -1.55 -12.75
C SER A 147 3.95 -0.84 -11.40
N VAL A 148 2.93 -1.00 -10.55
CA VAL A 148 2.95 -0.54 -9.15
C VAL A 148 2.58 -1.71 -8.27
N TRP A 149 3.41 -2.01 -7.28
CA TRP A 149 3.27 -3.20 -6.44
C TRP A 149 2.99 -2.84 -5.00
N THR A 150 2.13 -3.63 -4.36
CA THR A 150 1.91 -3.59 -2.91
C THR A 150 2.53 -4.84 -2.30
N LEU A 151 3.40 -4.69 -1.31
CA LEU A 151 3.97 -5.82 -0.58
C LEU A 151 2.87 -6.54 0.21
N ILE A 152 2.73 -7.85 0.03
CA ILE A 152 1.73 -8.68 0.74
C ILE A 152 2.35 -9.67 1.73
N MET A 153 3.60 -10.03 1.49
CA MET A 153 4.35 -11.01 2.28
C MET A 153 5.85 -10.79 2.06
N SER A 154 6.63 -10.92 3.14
CA SER A 154 8.10 -10.95 3.10
C SER A 154 8.64 -11.72 4.30
N PHE A 155 9.76 -12.41 4.11
CA PHE A 155 10.40 -13.17 5.17
C PHE A 155 11.87 -13.41 4.89
N THR A 156 12.62 -13.62 5.97
CA THR A 156 14.00 -14.14 5.90
C THR A 156 13.99 -15.67 5.93
N ILE A 157 15.07 -16.29 5.46
CA ILE A 157 15.28 -17.75 5.55
C ILE A 157 15.10 -18.24 7.00
N ALA A 158 15.59 -17.49 7.99
CA ALA A 158 15.44 -17.79 9.41
C ALA A 158 13.97 -17.89 9.87
N ASN A 159 13.06 -17.18 9.20
CA ASN A 159 11.63 -17.13 9.49
C ASN A 159 10.78 -17.95 8.53
N ASN A 160 11.38 -18.74 7.62
CA ASN A 160 10.65 -19.50 6.59
C ASN A 160 9.65 -20.51 7.20
N ALA A 161 9.95 -21.06 8.39
CA ALA A 161 9.07 -22.00 9.09
C ALA A 161 7.80 -21.37 9.72
N LEU A 162 7.61 -20.04 9.63
CA LEU A 162 6.53 -19.32 10.32
C LEU A 162 5.30 -19.12 9.42
N ALA A 163 4.65 -17.95 9.53
CA ALA A 163 3.51 -17.56 8.70
C ALA A 163 3.73 -17.69 7.17
N PRO A 164 4.94 -17.48 6.61
CA PRO A 164 5.21 -17.69 5.19
C PRO A 164 4.97 -19.12 4.70
N HIS A 165 5.03 -20.13 5.59
CA HIS A 165 4.82 -21.54 5.24
C HIS A 165 3.33 -21.89 4.95
N LYS A 166 2.38 -20.99 5.22
CA LYS A 166 0.95 -21.27 4.98
C LYS A 166 0.53 -20.95 3.55
N ALA A 167 -0.46 -21.66 3.01
CA ALA A 167 -1.03 -21.30 1.71
C ALA A 167 -1.63 -19.89 1.75
N MET A 168 -1.63 -19.16 0.63
CA MET A 168 -2.14 -17.79 0.48
C MET A 168 -3.65 -17.67 0.76
N TYR A 169 -4.39 -18.77 0.68
CA TYR A 169 -5.80 -18.83 1.09
C TYR A 169 -6.03 -19.10 2.58
N GLU A 170 -4.97 -19.35 3.35
CA GLU A 170 -5.07 -19.49 4.81
C GLU A 170 -4.88 -18.14 5.51
N ASN A 171 -5.70 -17.91 6.54
CA ASN A 171 -5.54 -16.74 7.41
C ASN A 171 -4.40 -16.95 8.40
N ALA A 172 -3.20 -16.50 8.02
CA ALA A 172 -1.99 -16.58 8.84
C ALA A 172 -1.22 -15.24 8.83
N PRO A 173 -1.79 -14.16 9.39
CA PRO A 173 -1.13 -12.86 9.40
C PRO A 173 0.16 -12.88 10.24
N ALA A 174 1.13 -12.07 9.85
CA ALA A 174 2.32 -11.76 10.64
C ALA A 174 2.67 -10.29 10.46
N ASN A 175 2.73 -9.53 11.57
CA ASN A 175 2.98 -8.08 11.53
C ASN A 175 2.08 -7.34 10.51
N GLU A 176 0.80 -7.72 10.41
CA GLU A 176 -0.10 -7.35 9.30
C GLU A 176 -0.31 -5.83 9.08
N TYR A 177 0.00 -5.00 10.09
CA TYR A 177 -0.08 -3.53 10.03
C TYR A 177 1.28 -2.84 9.99
N THR A 178 2.37 -3.61 10.05
CA THR A 178 3.75 -3.10 10.14
C THR A 178 4.62 -3.85 9.13
N PRO A 179 4.58 -3.46 7.84
CA PRO A 179 5.40 -4.06 6.79
C PRO A 179 6.88 -4.10 7.20
N ASN A 180 7.49 -5.27 7.07
CA ASN A 180 8.91 -5.45 7.36
C ASN A 180 9.46 -6.64 6.57
N TRP A 181 10.74 -6.59 6.26
CA TRP A 181 11.37 -7.58 5.38
C TRP A 181 11.59 -8.94 6.05
N SER A 182 11.61 -9.00 7.38
CA SER A 182 12.02 -10.20 8.12
C SER A 182 10.88 -11.18 8.37
N ASN A 183 9.67 -10.70 8.64
CA ASN A 183 8.47 -11.48 8.86
C ASN A 183 7.22 -10.59 8.71
N TYR A 184 6.64 -10.56 7.52
CA TYR A 184 5.42 -9.83 7.22
C TYR A 184 4.50 -10.69 6.37
N ARG A 185 3.22 -10.66 6.70
CA ARG A 185 2.16 -11.28 5.91
C ARG A 185 0.82 -10.63 6.25
N MET A 186 0.12 -10.18 5.21
CA MET A 186 -1.26 -9.71 5.31
C MET A 186 -2.22 -10.81 5.79
N SER A 187 -3.31 -10.44 6.47
CA SER A 187 -4.41 -11.38 6.75
C SER A 187 -5.18 -11.76 5.49
N LEU A 188 -5.96 -12.84 5.56
CA LEU A 188 -6.72 -13.33 4.41
C LEU A 188 -7.71 -12.27 3.87
N ASN A 189 -8.36 -11.51 4.74
CA ASN A 189 -9.27 -10.43 4.35
C ASN A 189 -8.53 -9.32 3.59
N GLN A 190 -7.32 -8.98 4.04
CA GLN A 190 -6.47 -7.96 3.41
C GLN A 190 -6.00 -8.41 2.02
N LEU A 191 -5.59 -9.67 1.88
CA LEU A 191 -5.23 -10.28 0.59
C LEU A 191 -6.42 -10.32 -0.37
N THR A 192 -7.59 -10.69 0.13
CA THR A 192 -8.82 -10.78 -0.66
C THR A 192 -9.25 -9.41 -1.18
N ASP A 193 -9.19 -8.38 -0.34
CA ASP A 193 -9.46 -6.99 -0.75
C ASP A 193 -8.48 -6.51 -1.83
N LEU A 194 -7.19 -6.82 -1.69
CA LEU A 194 -6.19 -6.45 -2.69
C LEU A 194 -6.39 -7.22 -3.99
N ARG A 195 -6.66 -8.53 -3.90
CA ARG A 195 -6.91 -9.43 -5.04
C ARG A 195 -8.00 -8.90 -5.97
N ASN A 196 -9.07 -8.34 -5.40
CA ASN A 196 -10.20 -7.77 -6.15
C ASN A 196 -9.84 -6.51 -6.95
N LYS A 197 -8.68 -5.89 -6.68
CA LYS A 197 -8.23 -4.62 -7.27
C LYS A 197 -6.96 -4.78 -8.10
N THR A 198 -6.38 -5.98 -8.18
CA THR A 198 -5.13 -6.24 -8.90
C THR A 198 -5.31 -7.26 -10.02
N SER A 199 -4.52 -7.09 -11.08
CA SER A 199 -4.45 -8.00 -12.23
C SER A 199 -3.27 -8.96 -12.16
N HIS A 200 -2.19 -8.57 -11.48
CA HIS A 200 -0.93 -9.31 -11.46
C HIS A 200 -0.45 -9.56 -10.03
N TRP A 201 0.37 -10.59 -9.89
CA TRP A 201 1.21 -10.78 -8.72
C TRP A 201 2.62 -11.11 -9.17
N ARG A 202 3.57 -10.87 -8.28
CA ARG A 202 4.94 -11.28 -8.45
C ARG A 202 5.52 -11.75 -7.12
N ALA A 203 6.58 -12.54 -7.22
CA ALA A 203 7.41 -12.85 -6.08
C ALA A 203 8.87 -12.75 -6.52
N THR A 204 9.72 -12.28 -5.62
CA THR A 204 11.16 -12.09 -5.85
C THR A 204 11.93 -12.37 -4.58
N CYS A 205 13.19 -12.76 -4.73
CA CYS A 205 14.10 -13.00 -3.61
C CYS A 205 15.11 -11.85 -3.49
N SER A 206 15.69 -11.68 -2.30
CA SER A 206 16.76 -10.70 -2.03
C SER A 206 16.52 -9.28 -2.58
N PHE A 207 15.25 -8.84 -2.53
CA PHE A 207 14.83 -7.52 -3.03
C PHE A 207 15.65 -6.37 -2.45
N GLN A 208 16.06 -6.46 -1.18
CA GLN A 208 16.88 -5.45 -0.52
C GLN A 208 18.36 -5.47 -0.92
N GLU A 209 18.89 -6.64 -1.32
CA GLU A 209 20.32 -6.83 -1.58
C GLU A 209 20.66 -6.51 -3.03
N TYR A 210 19.78 -6.84 -3.96
CA TYR A 210 20.07 -6.76 -5.39
C TYR A 210 19.64 -5.47 -6.06
N GLY A 211 18.83 -4.63 -5.40
CA GLY A 211 18.41 -3.32 -5.92
C GLY A 211 17.76 -3.43 -7.29
N ASP A 212 18.55 -3.23 -8.35
CA ASP A 212 18.14 -3.26 -9.75
C ASP A 212 17.99 -4.67 -10.34
N ASP A 213 18.67 -5.69 -9.78
CA ASP A 213 18.54 -7.09 -10.26
C ASP A 213 17.41 -7.83 -9.55
N ILE A 214 16.19 -7.35 -9.76
CA ILE A 214 14.99 -8.02 -9.25
C ILE A 214 14.62 -9.29 -10.03
N HIS A 215 15.32 -9.62 -11.12
CA HIS A 215 14.88 -10.64 -12.08
C HIS A 215 15.64 -11.96 -12.01
N THR A 216 16.65 -12.10 -11.14
CA THR A 216 17.40 -13.35 -10.99
C THR A 216 16.54 -14.49 -10.44
N ASP A 217 15.85 -14.25 -9.31
CA ASP A 217 14.90 -15.18 -8.69
C ASP A 217 13.53 -14.51 -8.58
N TYR A 218 12.76 -14.61 -9.66
CA TYR A 218 11.58 -13.81 -9.91
C TYR A 218 10.51 -14.60 -10.63
N VAL A 219 9.26 -14.37 -10.25
CA VAL A 219 8.10 -14.79 -11.03
C VAL A 219 7.11 -13.65 -11.10
N ARG A 220 6.46 -13.48 -12.26
CA ARG A 220 5.30 -12.61 -12.44
C ARG A 220 4.22 -13.33 -13.24
N ALA A 221 3.01 -13.30 -12.73
CA ALA A 221 1.87 -13.91 -13.39
C ALA A 221 0.62 -13.03 -13.33
N VAL A 222 -0.26 -13.25 -14.30
CA VAL A 222 -1.60 -12.67 -14.31
C VAL A 222 -2.51 -13.58 -13.49
N PHE A 223 -3.33 -13.01 -12.62
CA PHE A 223 -4.19 -13.84 -11.77
C PHE A 223 -5.24 -14.67 -12.55
N THR A 224 -5.62 -14.26 -13.76
CA THR A 224 -6.55 -15.03 -14.61
C THR A 224 -5.93 -16.34 -15.11
N ASP A 225 -4.62 -16.33 -15.34
CA ASP A 225 -3.86 -17.48 -15.83
C ASP A 225 -3.34 -18.33 -14.65
N PHE A 226 -3.00 -17.66 -13.54
CA PHE A 226 -2.47 -18.27 -12.33
C PHE A 226 -3.00 -17.56 -11.09
N ASP A 227 -4.08 -18.10 -10.54
CA ASP A 227 -4.64 -17.67 -9.26
C ASP A 227 -3.77 -18.16 -8.08
N LEU A 228 -2.95 -17.25 -7.54
CA LEU A 228 -2.08 -17.50 -6.38
C LEU A 228 -2.88 -17.85 -5.11
N MET A 229 -4.15 -17.45 -5.01
CA MET A 229 -5.01 -17.75 -3.86
C MET A 229 -5.78 -19.07 -4.03
N GLY A 230 -5.59 -19.81 -5.13
CA GLY A 230 -6.21 -21.12 -5.34
C GLY A 230 -5.43 -22.27 -4.72
N GLU A 231 -6.08 -23.41 -4.52
CA GLU A 231 -5.38 -24.67 -4.22
C GLU A 231 -4.90 -25.34 -5.52
N PHE A 232 -3.67 -25.86 -5.52
CA PHE A 232 -3.09 -26.54 -6.67
C PHE A 232 -2.01 -27.52 -6.22
N TRP A 233 -1.97 -28.71 -6.83
CA TRP A 233 -1.01 -29.76 -6.50
C TRP A 233 -0.37 -30.29 -7.77
N GLY A 234 0.92 -30.04 -7.95
CA GLY A 234 1.67 -30.48 -9.12
C GLY A 234 1.05 -29.99 -10.44
N ALA A 235 0.59 -28.74 -10.48
CA ALA A 235 -0.08 -28.18 -11.64
C ALA A 235 0.86 -27.28 -12.44
N CYS A 236 0.87 -27.41 -13.77
CA CYS A 236 1.55 -26.46 -14.64
C CYS A 236 0.76 -25.13 -14.64
N LYS A 237 1.35 -24.08 -14.09
CA LYS A 237 0.75 -22.74 -14.03
C LYS A 237 1.51 -21.80 -14.93
N LYS A 238 0.78 -20.95 -15.65
CA LYS A 238 1.36 -20.02 -16.63
C LYS A 238 1.87 -18.76 -15.93
N ALA A 239 3.12 -18.38 -16.21
CA ALA A 239 3.73 -17.14 -15.79
C ALA A 239 4.03 -16.26 -17.02
N SER A 240 3.89 -14.95 -16.86
CA SER A 240 4.30 -13.98 -17.89
C SER A 240 5.82 -13.94 -18.02
N TYR A 241 6.51 -14.09 -16.89
CA TYR A 241 7.95 -14.26 -16.80
C TYR A 241 8.28 -15.03 -15.52
N ILE A 242 9.21 -15.97 -15.62
CA ILE A 242 9.80 -16.66 -14.49
C ILE A 242 11.30 -16.79 -14.74
N SER A 243 12.09 -16.57 -13.69
CA SER A 243 13.52 -16.80 -13.63
C SER A 243 13.84 -17.40 -12.28
N VAL A 244 14.38 -18.61 -12.26
CA VAL A 244 14.76 -19.33 -11.03
C VAL A 244 16.02 -20.12 -11.34
N MET A 245 17.06 -20.01 -10.50
CA MET A 245 18.31 -20.78 -10.62
C MET A 245 18.96 -20.73 -12.02
N GLY A 246 18.99 -19.55 -12.64
CA GLY A 246 19.58 -19.34 -13.97
C GLY A 246 18.77 -19.91 -15.13
N ARG A 247 17.52 -20.33 -14.89
CA ARG A 247 16.57 -20.74 -15.93
C ARG A 247 15.47 -19.70 -15.99
N ASN A 248 15.24 -19.14 -17.18
CA ASN A 248 14.16 -18.20 -17.39
C ASN A 248 13.30 -18.59 -18.59
N CYS A 249 12.04 -18.18 -18.53
CA CYS A 249 11.15 -18.22 -19.68
C CYS A 249 10.06 -17.14 -19.54
N SER A 250 9.52 -16.74 -20.69
CA SER A 250 8.39 -15.81 -20.79
C SER A 250 7.18 -16.53 -21.37
N GLU A 251 5.97 -16.16 -20.93
CA GLU A 251 4.71 -16.74 -21.38
C GLU A 251 4.72 -18.29 -21.38
N CYS A 252 5.29 -18.86 -20.33
CA CYS A 252 5.56 -20.30 -20.19
C CYS A 252 4.88 -20.85 -18.94
N THR A 253 4.83 -22.18 -18.83
CA THR A 253 4.38 -22.86 -17.61
C THR A 253 5.53 -23.42 -16.77
N SER A 254 5.37 -23.38 -15.45
CA SER A 254 6.19 -24.17 -14.52
C SER A 254 5.30 -24.96 -13.57
N LEU A 255 5.85 -25.97 -12.90
CA LEU A 255 5.09 -26.81 -11.98
C LEU A 255 4.94 -26.09 -10.64
N TRP A 256 3.72 -26.04 -10.10
CA TRP A 256 3.43 -25.40 -8.82
C TRP A 256 2.58 -26.28 -7.91
N SER A 257 2.82 -26.12 -6.61
CA SER A 257 2.06 -26.73 -5.54
C SER A 257 1.80 -25.72 -4.42
N GLN A 258 0.60 -25.77 -3.86
CA GLN A 258 0.15 -25.01 -2.70
C GLN A 258 -1.04 -25.75 -2.10
N GLY A 259 -1.03 -25.90 -0.77
CA GLY A 259 -2.15 -26.51 -0.07
C GLY A 259 -2.16 -26.17 1.40
N LYS A 260 -3.15 -26.65 2.15
CA LYS A 260 -3.26 -26.34 3.58
C LYS A 260 -1.98 -26.71 4.33
N GLY A 261 -1.34 -25.71 4.94
CA GLY A 261 -0.06 -25.84 5.64
C GLY A 261 1.18 -25.75 4.74
N TYR A 262 1.03 -25.55 3.43
CA TYR A 262 2.09 -25.48 2.44
C TYR A 262 1.95 -24.23 1.57
N SER A 263 2.97 -23.38 1.60
CA SER A 263 3.05 -22.18 0.77
C SER A 263 3.20 -22.52 -0.71
N PRO A 264 2.94 -21.55 -1.61
CA PRO A 264 3.26 -21.71 -3.03
C PRO A 264 4.74 -22.03 -3.20
N HIS A 265 5.03 -23.15 -3.83
CA HIS A 265 6.36 -23.53 -4.25
C HIS A 265 6.32 -24.08 -5.69
N THR A 266 7.45 -23.97 -6.37
CA THR A 266 7.60 -24.37 -7.77
C THR A 266 8.74 -25.35 -7.94
N ASP A 267 8.65 -26.19 -8.97
CA ASP A 267 9.71 -27.08 -9.42
C ASP A 267 9.99 -26.83 -10.91
N VAL A 268 11.21 -27.18 -11.34
CA VAL A 268 11.69 -27.05 -12.73
C VAL A 268 11.13 -28.15 -13.63
N ALA A 269 9.85 -28.02 -13.95
CA ALA A 269 9.13 -28.89 -14.87
C ALA A 269 8.16 -28.08 -15.77
N CYS A 270 7.36 -28.79 -16.57
CA CYS A 270 6.52 -28.21 -17.62
C CYS A 270 7.37 -27.57 -18.74
N ASP A 271 7.15 -26.31 -19.10
CA ASP A 271 7.93 -25.60 -20.12
C ASP A 271 9.26 -25.06 -19.55
N LEU A 272 9.32 -24.80 -18.24
CA LEU A 272 10.55 -24.44 -17.53
C LEU A 272 11.44 -25.68 -17.36
N GLN A 273 11.98 -26.21 -18.47
CA GLN A 273 12.81 -27.40 -18.46
C GLN A 273 14.28 -27.11 -18.25
N THR A 274 14.93 -28.08 -17.61
CA THR A 274 16.36 -28.07 -17.42
C THR A 274 17.09 -28.45 -18.71
N LYS A 275 17.85 -27.53 -19.33
CA LYS A 275 18.87 -27.95 -20.28
C LYS A 275 19.92 -28.79 -19.51
N ALA A 276 19.95 -30.08 -19.85
CA ALA A 276 20.96 -31.11 -19.61
C ALA A 276 21.02 -31.83 -18.24
N THR A 277 20.94 -33.15 -18.37
CA THR A 277 21.43 -34.24 -17.49
C THR A 277 20.74 -34.45 -16.14
N GLN A 278 19.78 -35.38 -16.17
CA GLN A 278 19.60 -36.49 -15.22
C GLN A 278 20.42 -36.37 -13.91
N GLN A 279 19.98 -35.51 -13.02
CA GLN A 279 20.12 -35.71 -11.58
C GLN A 279 18.74 -35.62 -10.97
N GLN A 280 18.39 -36.71 -10.33
CA GLN A 280 17.22 -36.89 -9.47
C GLN A 280 17.33 -35.87 -8.33
N ILE A 281 16.77 -34.67 -8.51
CA ILE A 281 16.63 -33.69 -7.44
C ILE A 281 15.24 -33.91 -6.85
N ILE A 282 15.25 -34.44 -5.63
CA ILE A 282 14.12 -34.51 -4.72
C ILE A 282 13.75 -33.05 -4.39
N GLY A 283 12.46 -32.71 -4.56
CA GLY A 283 11.94 -31.33 -4.59
C GLY A 283 12.58 -30.34 -3.61
N LEU A 284 12.85 -29.14 -4.13
CA LEU A 284 13.32 -28.02 -3.34
C LEU A 284 12.21 -26.97 -3.22
N ASP A 285 11.92 -26.69 -1.95
CA ASP A 285 10.93 -25.79 -1.37
C ASP A 285 11.22 -24.29 -1.58
N ARG A 286 11.96 -23.91 -2.62
CA ARG A 286 12.60 -22.58 -2.63
C ARG A 286 12.72 -21.98 -4.02
N MET A 287 11.82 -21.05 -4.31
CA MET A 287 12.06 -20.02 -5.33
C MET A 287 13.22 -19.10 -4.93
N CYS A 288 13.58 -19.08 -3.64
CA CYS A 288 14.69 -18.33 -3.07
C CYS A 288 15.76 -19.30 -2.56
N ASP A 289 16.66 -19.74 -3.43
CA ASP A 289 17.86 -20.48 -3.05
C ASP A 289 19.10 -19.66 -3.44
N MET A 290 19.92 -19.36 -2.43
CA MET A 290 21.34 -19.05 -2.60
C MET A 290 22.12 -20.36 -2.71
#